data_AF-A0A3L7VKZ8-F1
#
_entry.id   AF-A0A3L7VKZ8-F1
#
_cell.length_a   1.000
_cell.length_b   1.000
_cell.length_c   1.000
_cell.angle_alpha   90.00
_cell.angle_beta   90.00
_cell.angle_gamma   90.00
#
_symmetry.space_group_name_H-M   'P 1'
#
loop_
_entity.id
_entity.type
_entity.pdbx_description
1 polymer ?
#
loop_
_entity_poly.entity_id
_entity_poly.type
_entity_poly.pdbx_seq_one_letter_code
_entity_poly.pdbx_strand_id
1 'polypeptide(L)' 'MADSGHYRASHNSPNHSGRGQNVLYLGGNVRFRNQRTIGQSGDDIYLNRHFSKRAGLDGDDCVLGNSGDRPNELNE' A
#
# COMPACT_ATOMS: atom_id res chain seq x y z
N MET A 1 -22.85 16.04 9.27
CA MET A 1 -22.71 15.10 8.15
C MET A 1 -21.39 14.37 8.30
N ALA A 2 -21.41 13.07 8.58
CA ALA A 2 -20.20 12.25 8.69
C ALA A 2 -19.70 11.92 7.28
N ASP A 3 -18.44 12.27 7.00
CA ASP A 3 -17.74 11.84 5.80
C ASP A 3 -17.52 10.33 5.90
N SER A 4 -18.32 9.56 5.14
CA SER A 4 -18.08 8.16 4.86
C SER A 4 -16.81 8.08 4.03
N GLY A 5 -15.67 8.07 4.73
CA GLY A 5 -14.33 8.07 4.18
C GLY A 5 -14.06 6.88 3.29
N HIS A 6 -14.49 6.97 2.03
CA HIS A 6 -13.82 6.31 0.93
C HIS A 6 -12.38 6.81 0.97
N TYR A 7 -11.47 6.01 1.52
CA TYR A 7 -10.04 6.33 1.53
C TYR A 7 -9.61 6.40 0.06
N ARG A 8 -9.72 7.58 -0.55
CA ARG A 8 -9.18 7.83 -1.88
C ARG A 8 -7.69 7.68 -1.73
N ALA A 9 -7.24 6.51 -2.15
CA ALA A 9 -5.88 6.08 -2.47
C ALA A 9 -5.15 7.15 -3.29
N SER A 10 -4.90 8.32 -2.71
CA SER A 10 -4.70 9.50 -3.53
C SER A 10 -3.29 9.59 -4.08
N HIS A 11 -2.32 8.86 -3.53
CA HIS A 11 -0.93 9.00 -3.97
C HIS A 11 -0.15 7.68 -3.91
N ASN A 12 0.81 7.55 -4.83
CA ASN A 12 1.92 6.61 -4.76
C ASN A 12 2.79 6.89 -3.52
N SER A 13 3.89 6.14 -3.34
CA SER A 13 4.81 6.36 -2.22
C SER A 13 5.15 7.85 -2.01
N PRO A 14 5.11 8.34 -0.75
CA PRO A 14 5.64 9.66 -0.39
C PRO A 14 7.12 9.80 -0.72
N ASN A 15 7.86 8.68 -0.77
CA ASN A 15 9.32 8.68 -0.95
C ASN A 15 9.79 9.24 -2.30
N HIS A 16 8.89 9.45 -3.26
CA HIS A 16 9.18 10.14 -4.52
C HIS A 16 8.16 11.25 -4.81
N SER A 17 7.69 11.97 -3.78
CA SER A 17 6.70 13.04 -3.91
C SER A 17 5.42 12.58 -4.64
N GLY A 18 5.01 11.32 -4.45
CA GLY A 18 3.84 10.74 -5.10
C GLY A 18 4.04 10.37 -6.59
N ARG A 19 5.25 10.48 -7.14
CA ARG A 19 5.52 10.14 -8.55
C ARG A 19 5.59 8.64 -8.83
N GLY A 20 5.82 7.83 -7.79
CA GLY A 20 5.94 6.38 -7.92
C GLY A 20 6.75 5.74 -6.80
N GLN A 21 7.15 4.49 -7.02
CA GLN A 21 7.89 3.66 -6.08
C GLN A 21 8.80 2.69 -6.81
N ASN A 22 9.93 2.37 -6.18
CA ASN A 22 10.73 1.21 -6.56
C ASN A 22 10.10 -0.04 -5.96
N VAL A 23 9.81 -1.03 -6.80
CA VAL A 23 9.20 -2.30 -6.42
C VAL A 23 10.21 -3.41 -6.65
N LEU A 24 10.56 -4.14 -5.59
CA LEU A 24 11.34 -5.37 -5.66
C LEU A 24 10.38 -6.53 -5.98
N TYR A 25 10.66 -7.26 -7.06
CA TYR A 25 9.89 -8.45 -7.45
C TYR A 25 10.58 -9.73 -6.96
N LEU A 26 9.82 -10.83 -6.86
CA LEU A 26 10.34 -12.15 -6.43
C LEU A 26 11.55 -12.65 -7.25
N GLY A 27 11.70 -12.19 -8.50
CA GLY A 27 12.89 -12.48 -9.33
C GLY A 27 14.15 -11.68 -8.98
N GLY A 28 14.12 -10.87 -7.91
CA GLY A 28 15.25 -10.04 -7.47
C GLY A 28 15.41 -8.73 -8.24
N ASN A 29 14.64 -8.51 -9.31
CA ASN A 29 14.69 -7.28 -10.07
C ASN A 29 13.88 -6.16 -9.40
N VAL A 30 14.45 -4.96 -9.35
CA VAL A 30 13.76 -3.74 -8.94
C VAL A 30 13.24 -3.00 -10.17
N ARG A 31 12.00 -2.51 -10.16
CA ARG A 31 11.47 -1.63 -11.20
C ARG A 31 10.78 -0.42 -10.59
N PHE A 32 10.97 0.74 -11.20
CA PHE A 32 10.18 1.91 -10.87
C PHE A 32 8.77 1.76 -11.44
N ARG A 33 7.76 2.02 -10.61
CA ARG A 33 6.34 2.01 -10.97
C ARG A 33 5.71 3.34 -10.57
N ASN A 34 5.01 3.95 -11.50
CA ASN A 34 4.19 5.14 -11.29
C ASN A 34 2.73 4.80 -10.89
N GLN A 35 2.43 3.51 -10.72
CA GLN A 35 1.14 3.00 -10.30
C GLN A 35 1.33 2.05 -9.10
N ARG A 36 0.46 2.20 -8.10
CA ARG A 36 0.38 1.37 -6.89
C ARG A 36 -0.34 0.04 -7.07
N THR A 37 -1.14 -0.09 -8.13
CA THR A 37 -1.76 -1.35 -8.53
C THR A 37 -0.74 -2.20 -9.30
N ILE A 38 -0.21 -3.24 -8.68
CA ILE A 38 0.83 -4.10 -9.27
C ILE A 38 0.53 -5.58 -9.00
N GLY A 39 1.26 -6.48 -9.66
CA GLY A 39 1.02 -7.92 -9.57
C GLY A 39 0.01 -8.41 -10.61
N GLN A 40 -0.31 -9.69 -10.56
CA GLN A 40 -1.14 -10.35 -11.59
C GLN A 40 -2.60 -9.91 -11.53
N SER A 41 -3.09 -9.52 -10.35
CA SER A 41 -4.46 -9.06 -10.11
C SER A 41 -4.59 -7.53 -10.08
N GLY A 42 -3.49 -6.80 -10.22
CA GLY A 42 -3.47 -5.34 -10.06
C GLY A 42 -3.72 -4.90 -8.61
N ASP A 43 -3.26 -5.69 -7.64
CA ASP A 43 -3.44 -5.43 -6.22
C ASP A 43 -2.79 -4.11 -5.80
N ASP A 44 -3.45 -3.41 -4.89
CA ASP A 44 -2.96 -2.16 -4.36
C ASP A 44 -1.93 -2.42 -3.25
N ILE A 45 -0.68 -2.03 -3.47
CA ILE A 45 0.38 -2.30 -2.48
C ILE A 45 0.25 -1.53 -1.17
N TYR A 46 -0.61 -0.51 -1.11
CA TYR A 46 -0.80 0.30 0.09
C TYR A 46 -2.14 0.04 0.77
N LEU A 47 -3.03 -0.74 0.16
CA LEU A 47 -4.35 -1.03 0.73
C LEU A 47 -4.70 -2.49 0.53
N ASN A 48 -5.30 -3.07 1.56
CA ASN A 48 -5.92 -4.37 1.42
C ASN A 48 -7.19 -4.31 0.54
N ARG A 49 -7.80 -5.48 0.34
CA ARG A 49 -9.07 -5.62 -0.41
C ARG A 49 -10.27 -4.88 0.20
N HIS A 50 -10.18 -4.42 1.46
CA HIS A 50 -11.15 -3.54 2.11
C HIS A 50 -10.77 -2.05 2.03
N PHE A 51 -9.85 -1.68 1.14
CA PHE A 51 -9.35 -0.30 0.98
C PHE A 51 -8.79 0.30 2.28
N SER A 52 -8.17 -0.53 3.12
CA SER A 52 -7.60 -0.13 4.41
C SER A 52 -6.09 -0.37 4.45
N LYS A 53 -5.35 0.53 5.13
CA LYS A 53 -3.90 0.40 5.37
C LYS A 53 -3.60 -0.62 6.48
N ARG A 54 -4.10 -1.84 6.35
CA ARG A 54 -3.93 -2.94 7.32
C ARG A 54 -3.82 -4.25 6.58
N ALA A 55 -2.75 -4.98 6.80
CA ALA A 55 -2.64 -6.37 6.36
C ALA A 55 -3.46 -7.30 7.28
N GLY A 56 -3.64 -8.55 6.86
CA GLY A 56 -4.18 -9.63 7.69
C GLY A 56 -5.65 -9.99 7.43
N LEU A 57 -6.20 -9.66 6.26
CA LEU A 57 -7.49 -10.25 5.83
C LEU A 57 -7.38 -11.76 5.58
N ASP A 58 -6.26 -12.22 4.98
CA ASP A 58 -5.87 -13.61 4.81
C ASP A 58 -4.35 -13.73 4.61
N GLY A 59 -3.86 -14.94 4.33
CA GLY A 59 -2.42 -15.21 4.13
C GLY A 59 -1.78 -14.50 2.94
N ASP A 60 -2.59 -14.02 1.99
CA ASP A 60 -2.13 -13.31 0.79
C ASP A 60 -2.29 -11.78 0.92
N ASP A 61 -2.88 -11.30 2.02
CA ASP A 61 -3.12 -9.87 2.24
C ASP A 61 -1.85 -9.14 2.72
N CYS A 62 -1.13 -8.56 1.77
CA CYS A 62 0.10 -7.80 2.04
C CYS A 62 -0.11 -6.30 1.77
N VAL A 63 0.17 -5.48 2.79
CA VAL A 63 0.11 -4.01 2.70
C VAL A 63 1.46 -3.43 3.11
N LEU A 64 2.00 -2.55 2.27
CA LEU A 64 3.20 -1.79 2.59
C LEU A 64 2.83 -0.54 3.40
N GLY A 65 3.58 -0.29 4.47
CA GLY A 65 3.56 1.00 5.15
C GLY A 65 4.38 2.05 4.40
N ASN A 66 4.05 3.32 4.58
CA ASN A 66 4.95 4.41 4.22
C ASN A 66 6.18 4.40 5.13
N SER A 67 7.27 5.03 4.68
CA SER A 67 8.53 5.13 5.45
C SER A 67 8.37 5.76 6.84
N GLY A 68 7.38 6.63 7.02
CA GLY A 68 7.04 7.24 8.31
C GLY A 68 5.92 6.54 9.08
N ASP A 69 5.29 5.50 8.51
CA ASP A 69 4.26 4.75 9.22
C ASP A 69 4.93 3.97 10.36
N ARG A 70 4.31 4.03 11.54
CA ARG A 70 4.73 3.27 12.70
C ARG A 70 3.82 2.05 12.82
N PRO A 71 4.35 0.88 13.24
CA PRO A 71 3.49 -0.17 13.74
C PRO A 71 2.56 0.45 14.79
N ASN A 72 1.26 0.23 14.67
CA ASN A 72 0.33 0.71 15.67
C ASN A 72 0.76 0.07 17.00
N GLU A 73 1.14 0.89 18.00
CA GLU A 73 1.27 0.42 19.37
C GLU A 73 -0.10 -0.12 19.74
N LEU A 74 -0.22 -1.44 19.80
CA LEU A 74 -1.42 -2.09 20.32
C LEU A 74 -1.45 -1.72 21.81
N ASN A 75 -2.30 -0.77 22.19
CA ASN A 75 -2.72 -0.64 23.58
C ASN A 75 -3.50 -1.92 23.89
N GLU A 76 -2.85 -2.83 24.60
CA GLU A 76 -3.43 -4.03 25.21
C GLU A 76 -4.54 -3.68 26.21
#